data_AF-A0A177MIZ9-F1
#
_entry.id   AF-A0A177MIZ9-F1
#
_cell.length_a   1.000
_cell.length_b   1.000
_cell.length_c   1.000
_cell.angle_alpha   90.00
_cell.angle_beta   90.00
_cell.angle_gamma   90.00
#
_symmetry.space_group_name_H-M   'P 1'
#
loop_
_entity.id
_entity.type
_entity.pdbx_description
1 polymer ?
#
loop_
_entity_poly.entity_id
_entity_poly.type
_entity_poly.pdbx_seq_one_letter_code
_entity_poly.pdbx_strand_id
1 'polypeptide(L)'
;MLASGPAFLALPHTSGLTHIGDYFDVELLAFAPLANASSDELVLGFGVNTQLGGAGAAQFLGSTINSLFTDISTQDDVNLAAAGVAFPGLSLNEVGSLISLAVLHFQAVTAGTLNIAITSDLNDLNQGLIFLNQSPLAINAGIGVDITAVPLPPSLLMLVSGVVVSLGGIRRRRG
;
A
#
# COMPACT_ATOMS: atom_id res chain seq x y z
N MET A 1 -14.49 -16.23 -26.13
CA MET A 1 -14.57 -14.99 -25.31
C MET A 1 -13.95 -15.38 -23.97
N LEU A 2 -12.72 -14.94 -23.67
CA LEU A 2 -12.06 -15.31 -22.42
C LEU A 2 -12.80 -14.61 -21.29
N ALA A 3 -13.58 -15.36 -20.50
CA ALA A 3 -14.11 -14.85 -19.25
C ALA A 3 -12.90 -14.64 -18.32
N SER A 4 -12.38 -13.42 -18.24
CA SER A 4 -11.37 -13.07 -17.26
C SER A 4 -12.04 -13.18 -15.89
N GLY A 5 -11.54 -14.09 -15.05
CA GLY A 5 -11.95 -14.15 -13.64
C GLY A 5 -11.58 -12.86 -12.90
N PRO A 6 -11.89 -12.78 -11.60
CA PRO A 6 -11.57 -11.62 -10.79
C PRO A 6 -10.07 -11.30 -10.86
N ALA A 7 -9.74 -10.01 -10.93
CA ALA A 7 -8.36 -9.54 -10.97
C ALA A 7 -8.15 -8.45 -9.91
N PHE A 8 -6.92 -8.35 -9.40
CA PHE A 8 -6.57 -7.39 -8.35
C PHE A 8 -5.49 -6.45 -8.84
N LEU A 9 -5.63 -5.17 -8.49
CA LEU A 9 -4.76 -4.10 -8.94
C LEU A 9 -4.31 -3.29 -7.73
N ALA A 10 -3.03 -2.95 -7.69
CA ALA A 10 -2.46 -1.99 -6.75
C ALA A 10 -2.11 -0.74 -7.54
N LEU A 11 -2.73 0.39 -7.22
CA LEU A 11 -2.50 1.66 -7.92
C LEU A 11 -1.91 2.69 -6.96
N PRO A 12 -0.86 3.43 -7.34
CA PRO A 12 -0.38 4.52 -6.53
C PRO A 12 -1.30 5.73 -6.72
N HIS A 13 -1.64 6.46 -5.65
CA HIS A 13 -2.34 7.74 -5.78
C HIS A 13 -1.43 8.87 -6.26
N THR A 14 -0.12 8.72 -6.09
CA THR A 14 0.89 9.65 -6.60
C THR A 14 1.49 9.17 -7.92
N SER A 15 2.11 10.06 -8.69
CA SER A 15 2.66 9.82 -10.03
C SER A 15 3.86 8.86 -10.09
N GLY A 16 4.07 8.01 -9.08
CA GLY A 16 5.14 7.00 -9.02
C GLY A 16 6.53 7.54 -8.62
N LEU A 17 6.66 8.85 -8.42
CA LEU A 17 7.86 9.50 -7.92
C LEU A 17 7.60 10.03 -6.50
N THR A 18 8.33 9.47 -5.54
CA THR A 18 8.22 9.81 -4.11
C THR A 18 9.60 10.24 -3.62
N HIS A 19 9.68 11.21 -2.70
CA HIS A 19 10.95 11.55 -2.06
C HIS A 19 11.04 10.95 -0.66
N ILE A 20 12.26 10.80 -0.14
CA ILE A 20 12.46 10.46 1.27
C ILE A 20 11.68 11.46 2.15
N GLY A 21 10.86 10.93 3.07
CA GLY A 21 10.02 11.69 3.98
C GLY A 21 8.59 11.91 3.47
N ASP A 22 8.33 11.74 2.18
CA ASP A 22 6.99 11.89 1.60
C ASP A 22 6.06 10.76 2.06
N TYR A 23 4.79 11.12 2.20
CA TYR A 23 3.68 10.17 2.38
C TYR A 23 3.08 9.84 1.03
N PHE A 24 2.78 8.56 0.82
CA PHE A 24 2.14 8.10 -0.40
C PHE A 24 1.18 6.95 -0.11
N ASP A 25 0.17 6.86 -0.97
CA ASP A 25 -0.93 5.92 -0.80
C ASP A 25 -0.98 4.94 -1.96
N VAL A 26 -1.31 3.69 -1.65
CA VAL A 26 -1.54 2.62 -2.62
C VAL A 26 -2.95 2.09 -2.46
N GLU A 27 -3.76 2.25 -3.50
CA GLU A 27 -5.12 1.75 -3.53
C GLU A 27 -5.17 0.32 -4.05
N LEU A 28 -5.83 -0.55 -3.29
CA LEU A 28 -6.12 -1.92 -3.66
C LEU A 28 -7.52 -2.01 -4.28
N LEU A 29 -7.58 -2.44 -5.53
CA LEU A 29 -8.82 -2.57 -6.30
C LEU A 29 -9.07 -4.02 -6.68
N ALA A 30 -10.33 -4.43 -6.65
CA ALA A 30 -10.79 -5.69 -7.23
C ALA A 30 -11.63 -5.40 -8.48
N PHE A 31 -11.19 -5.92 -9.62
CA PHE A 31 -11.89 -5.87 -10.89
C PHE A 31 -12.73 -7.12 -11.07
N ALA A 32 -14.01 -6.91 -11.38
CA ALA A 32 -15.04 -7.91 -11.53
C ALA A 32 -14.97 -9.00 -10.43
N PRO A 33 -15.07 -8.63 -9.13
CA PRO A 33 -14.88 -9.55 -8.01
C PRO A 33 -15.87 -10.73 -8.01
N LEU A 34 -17.05 -10.53 -8.59
CA LEU A 34 -18.09 -11.55 -8.75
C LEU A 34 -18.14 -12.10 -10.19
N ALA A 35 -17.07 -11.98 -10.97
CA ALA A 35 -17.00 -12.55 -12.30
C ALA A 35 -17.18 -14.07 -12.24
N ASN A 36 -18.09 -14.60 -13.05
CA ASN A 36 -18.46 -16.02 -13.09
C ASN A 36 -19.14 -16.53 -11.80
N ALA A 37 -19.59 -15.62 -10.92
CA ALA A 37 -20.40 -15.98 -9.77
C ALA A 37 -21.89 -16.11 -10.09
N SER A 38 -22.60 -16.85 -9.24
CA SER A 38 -24.05 -16.92 -9.30
C SER A 38 -24.66 -15.59 -8.84
N SER A 39 -25.91 -15.34 -9.23
CA SER A 39 -26.60 -14.06 -8.94
C SER A 39 -26.86 -13.80 -7.46
N ASP A 40 -26.80 -14.84 -6.65
CA ASP A 40 -26.96 -14.83 -5.19
C ASP A 40 -25.62 -14.80 -4.43
N GLU A 41 -24.49 -14.71 -5.13
CA GLU A 41 -23.18 -14.59 -4.52
C GLU A 41 -22.98 -13.21 -3.87
N LEU A 42 -22.38 -13.20 -2.68
CA LEU A 42 -22.08 -12.00 -1.92
C LEU A 42 -20.60 -11.99 -1.55
N VAL A 43 -19.97 -10.81 -1.65
CA VAL A 43 -18.66 -10.57 -1.04
C VAL A 43 -18.88 -10.32 0.44
N LEU A 44 -18.36 -11.22 1.29
CA LEU A 44 -18.48 -11.13 2.74
C LEU A 44 -17.35 -10.33 3.38
N GLY A 45 -16.21 -10.25 2.71
CA GLY A 45 -15.06 -9.51 3.23
C GLY A 45 -13.80 -9.74 2.44
N PHE A 46 -12.73 -9.14 2.92
CA PHE A 46 -11.40 -9.35 2.39
C PHE A 46 -10.35 -9.21 3.48
N GLY A 47 -9.18 -9.80 3.26
CA GLY A 47 -8.00 -9.56 4.10
C GLY A 47 -6.70 -9.79 3.34
N VAL A 48 -5.72 -8.92 3.59
CA VAL A 48 -4.43 -8.93 2.90
C VAL A 48 -3.29 -8.53 3.82
N ASN A 49 -2.10 -9.02 3.47
CA ASN A 49 -0.84 -8.54 4.01
C ASN A 49 -0.05 -7.77 2.96
N THR A 50 0.86 -6.93 3.43
CA THR A 50 1.81 -6.20 2.59
C THR A 50 3.22 -6.69 2.85
N GLN A 51 3.97 -6.93 1.79
CA GLN A 51 5.39 -7.26 1.85
C GLN A 51 6.17 -6.20 1.08
N LEU A 52 7.20 -5.65 1.72
CA LEU A 52 8.07 -4.64 1.14
C LEU A 52 9.41 -5.27 0.78
N GLY A 53 9.94 -4.93 -0.39
CA GLY A 53 11.25 -5.37 -0.85
C GLY A 53 11.89 -4.38 -1.82
N GLY A 54 13.11 -4.69 -2.27
CA GLY A 54 13.87 -3.84 -3.19
C GLY A 54 15.03 -3.09 -2.50
N ALA A 55 15.51 -2.04 -3.16
CA ALA A 55 16.63 -1.22 -2.67
C ALA A 55 16.16 0.01 -1.88
N GLY A 56 14.93 0.47 -2.13
CA GLY A 56 14.25 1.49 -1.33
C GLY A 56 13.55 0.89 -0.13
N ALA A 57 13.18 1.74 0.83
CA ALA A 57 12.40 1.33 2.01
C ALA A 57 11.29 2.32 2.30
N ALA A 58 10.15 1.81 2.75
CA ALA A 58 9.05 2.58 3.29
C ALA A 58 8.56 1.98 4.61
N GLN A 59 7.93 2.82 5.42
CA GLN A 59 7.22 2.41 6.62
C GLN A 59 5.73 2.31 6.30
N PHE A 60 5.10 1.19 6.66
CA PHE A 60 3.65 1.06 6.63
C PHE A 60 3.05 1.80 7.83
N LEU A 61 2.09 2.69 7.58
CA LEU A 61 1.47 3.53 8.60
C LEU A 61 0.07 3.04 9.01
N GLY A 62 -0.56 2.22 8.17
CA GLY A 62 -1.92 1.73 8.35
C GLY A 62 -2.69 1.70 7.04
N SER A 63 -3.97 1.39 7.12
CA SER A 63 -4.87 1.35 5.97
C SER A 63 -6.19 2.06 6.28
N THR A 64 -6.84 2.56 5.23
CA THR A 64 -8.21 3.03 5.26
C THR A 64 -9.06 2.07 4.44
N ILE A 65 -9.97 1.36 5.10
CA ILE A 65 -10.87 0.40 4.47
C ILE A 65 -12.02 1.15 3.78
N ASN A 66 -12.48 0.64 2.63
CA ASN A 66 -13.65 1.20 1.94
C ASN A 66 -14.88 1.15 2.86
N SER A 67 -15.68 2.22 2.85
CA SER A 67 -16.86 2.38 3.72
C SER A 67 -17.96 1.33 3.53
N LEU A 68 -17.91 0.54 2.44
CA LEU A 68 -18.78 -0.62 2.24
C LEU A 68 -18.43 -1.80 3.17
N PHE A 69 -17.25 -1.77 3.82
CA PHE A 69 -16.79 -2.76 4.76
C PHE A 69 -16.57 -2.15 6.15
N THR A 70 -16.80 -2.96 7.18
CA THR A 70 -16.35 -2.69 8.55
C THR A 70 -14.89 -3.08 8.66
N ASP A 71 -14.04 -2.13 9.04
CA ASP A 71 -12.61 -2.38 9.29
C ASP A 71 -12.41 -3.32 10.48
N ILE A 72 -11.72 -4.43 10.24
CA ILE A 72 -11.33 -5.42 11.26
C ILE A 72 -9.81 -5.68 11.25
N SER A 73 -9.04 -4.85 10.54
CA SER A 73 -7.59 -5.02 10.35
C SER A 73 -6.82 -5.11 11.67
N THR A 74 -7.22 -4.32 12.66
CA THR A 74 -6.60 -4.26 14.00
C THR A 74 -7.31 -5.11 15.05
N GLN A 75 -8.28 -5.94 14.67
CA GLN A 75 -8.97 -6.81 15.62
C GLN A 75 -8.01 -7.89 16.11
N ASP A 76 -8.12 -8.26 17.40
CA ASP A 76 -7.36 -9.36 17.98
C ASP A 76 -7.53 -10.63 17.11
N ASP A 77 -6.42 -11.33 16.88
CA ASP A 77 -6.29 -12.53 16.02
C ASP A 77 -6.43 -12.32 14.49
N VAL A 78 -6.69 -11.10 14.01
CA VAL A 78 -6.65 -10.76 12.56
C VAL A 78 -5.26 -10.23 12.19
N ASN A 79 -4.86 -9.09 12.77
CA ASN A 79 -3.55 -8.45 12.58
C ASN A 79 -3.04 -8.46 11.12
N LEU A 80 -3.87 -7.94 10.21
CA LEU A 80 -3.58 -7.86 8.78
C LEU A 80 -3.28 -6.42 8.38
N ALA A 81 -2.58 -6.23 7.26
CA ALA A 81 -2.30 -4.89 6.74
C ALA A 81 -3.59 -4.15 6.35
N ALA A 82 -4.56 -4.86 5.77
CA ALA A 82 -5.92 -4.38 5.56
C ALA A 82 -6.89 -5.55 5.60
N ALA A 83 -8.00 -5.39 6.32
CA ALA A 83 -9.08 -6.37 6.35
C ALA A 83 -10.42 -5.68 6.61
N GLY A 84 -11.45 -6.15 5.91
CA GLY A 84 -12.79 -5.59 6.01
C GLY A 84 -13.86 -6.65 5.86
N VAL A 85 -14.96 -6.52 6.59
CA VAL A 85 -16.12 -7.42 6.50
C VAL A 85 -17.38 -6.64 6.17
N ALA A 86 -18.22 -7.22 5.33
CA ALA A 86 -19.53 -6.68 4.99
C ALA A 86 -20.61 -7.67 5.45
N PHE A 87 -21.53 -7.20 6.28
CA PHE A 87 -22.69 -7.97 6.71
C PHE A 87 -23.96 -7.22 6.31
N PRO A 88 -24.93 -7.86 5.63
CA PRO A 88 -25.03 -9.30 5.31
C PRO A 88 -24.14 -9.79 4.16
N GLY A 89 -23.36 -8.90 3.54
CA GLY A 89 -22.52 -9.17 2.37
C GLY A 89 -22.86 -8.19 1.23
N LEU A 90 -21.96 -8.04 0.26
CA LEU A 90 -22.13 -7.13 -0.87
C LEU A 90 -22.47 -7.89 -2.15
N SER A 91 -23.60 -7.53 -2.76
CA SER A 91 -24.10 -8.07 -4.02
C SER A 91 -23.48 -7.38 -5.24
N LEU A 92 -23.67 -7.95 -6.43
CA LEU A 92 -23.18 -7.35 -7.68
C LEU A 92 -23.60 -5.89 -7.88
N ASN A 93 -24.77 -5.48 -7.35
CA ASN A 93 -25.24 -4.09 -7.45
C ASN A 93 -24.43 -3.11 -6.61
N GLU A 94 -23.86 -3.57 -5.49
CA GLU A 94 -23.05 -2.77 -4.58
C GLU A 94 -21.58 -2.77 -4.99
N VAL A 95 -21.08 -3.94 -5.39
CA VAL A 95 -19.66 -4.13 -5.73
C VAL A 95 -19.35 -3.69 -7.17
N GLY A 96 -20.31 -3.83 -8.08
CA GLY A 96 -20.15 -3.48 -9.49
C GLY A 96 -19.05 -4.27 -10.20
N SER A 97 -18.47 -3.67 -11.24
CA SER A 97 -17.35 -4.24 -12.01
C SER A 97 -15.98 -3.85 -11.46
N LEU A 98 -15.91 -2.90 -10.55
CA LEU A 98 -14.68 -2.42 -9.94
C LEU A 98 -15.01 -1.87 -8.55
N ILE A 99 -14.37 -2.42 -7.53
CA ILE A 99 -14.48 -1.94 -6.15
C ILE A 99 -13.10 -1.63 -5.57
N SER A 100 -13.01 -0.52 -4.86
CA SER A 100 -11.87 -0.22 -3.99
C SER A 100 -12.02 -0.98 -2.69
N LEU A 101 -11.05 -1.80 -2.32
CA LEU A 101 -11.08 -2.58 -1.08
C LEU A 101 -10.50 -1.75 0.08
N ALA A 102 -9.30 -1.21 -0.12
CA ALA A 102 -8.59 -0.43 0.89
C ALA A 102 -7.57 0.51 0.23
N VAL A 103 -7.22 1.56 0.96
CA VAL A 103 -6.07 2.43 0.68
C VAL A 103 -5.01 2.16 1.75
N LEU A 104 -3.80 1.82 1.30
CA LEU A 104 -2.66 1.53 2.18
C LEU A 104 -1.76 2.77 2.25
N HIS A 105 -1.40 3.17 3.47
CA HIS A 105 -0.64 4.40 3.72
C HIS A 105 0.82 4.08 4.04
N PHE A 106 1.74 4.74 3.35
CA PHE A 106 3.18 4.54 3.51
C PHE A 106 3.93 5.86 3.67
N GLN A 107 5.07 5.81 4.35
CA GLN A 107 6.06 6.87 4.37
C GLN A 107 7.38 6.39 3.77
N ALA A 108 7.94 7.14 2.83
CA ALA A 108 9.24 6.83 2.24
C ALA A 108 10.38 7.10 3.24
N VAL A 109 11.24 6.10 3.46
CA VAL A 109 12.34 6.16 4.45
C VAL A 109 13.71 6.18 3.77
N THR A 110 13.90 5.34 2.75
CA THR A 110 15.20 5.17 2.07
C THR A 110 15.03 5.26 0.56
N ALA A 111 15.89 6.02 -0.10
CA ALA A 111 15.92 6.13 -1.55
C ALA A 111 16.29 4.80 -2.23
N GLY A 112 15.70 4.56 -3.40
CA GLY A 112 15.82 3.35 -4.19
C GLY A 112 14.46 2.88 -4.70
N THR A 113 14.47 1.86 -5.56
CA THR A 113 13.24 1.23 -6.02
C THR A 113 12.65 0.36 -4.91
N LEU A 114 11.43 0.70 -4.51
CA LEU A 114 10.62 -0.06 -3.56
C LEU A 114 9.61 -0.90 -4.33
N ASN A 115 9.53 -2.19 -4.00
CA ASN A 115 8.48 -3.08 -4.47
C ASN A 115 7.53 -3.37 -3.31
N ILE A 116 6.24 -3.12 -3.53
CA ILE A 116 5.17 -3.39 -2.58
C ILE A 116 4.36 -4.54 -3.17
N ALA A 117 4.36 -5.68 -2.50
CA ALA A 117 3.49 -6.80 -2.81
C ALA A 117 2.32 -6.83 -1.82
N ILE A 118 1.11 -6.93 -2.34
CA ILE A 118 -0.12 -7.11 -1.57
C ILE A 118 -0.58 -8.54 -1.83
N THR A 119 -0.56 -9.36 -0.79
CA THR A 119 -0.74 -10.80 -0.90
C THR A 119 -1.66 -11.31 0.19
N SER A 120 -2.47 -12.31 -0.14
CA SER A 120 -3.25 -13.09 0.82
C SER A 120 -2.77 -14.54 0.89
N ASP A 121 -2.73 -15.12 2.08
CA ASP A 121 -2.57 -16.57 2.28
C ASP A 121 -3.92 -17.24 2.50
N LEU A 122 -4.34 -18.12 1.59
CA LEU A 122 -5.63 -18.83 1.69
C LEU A 122 -5.66 -19.90 2.80
N ASN A 123 -4.53 -20.18 3.46
CA ASN A 123 -4.53 -21.00 4.67
C ASN A 123 -5.00 -20.22 5.91
N ASP A 124 -4.98 -18.88 5.84
CA ASP A 124 -5.56 -18.00 6.85
C ASP A 124 -6.99 -17.64 6.44
N LEU A 125 -7.96 -18.00 7.29
CA LEU A 125 -9.38 -17.78 7.04
C LEU A 125 -9.76 -16.29 7.00
N ASN A 126 -8.91 -15.42 7.54
CA ASN A 126 -9.12 -13.97 7.53
C ASN A 126 -8.55 -13.31 6.27
N GLN A 127 -7.89 -14.06 5.37
CA GLN A 127 -7.23 -13.53 4.18
C GLN A 127 -7.87 -14.00 2.87
N GLY A 128 -7.67 -13.20 1.82
CA GLY A 128 -8.25 -13.40 0.50
C GLY A 128 -9.51 -12.56 0.32
N LEU A 129 -10.21 -12.77 -0.79
CA LEU A 129 -11.54 -12.26 -1.02
C LEU A 129 -12.54 -13.36 -0.63
N ILE A 130 -13.39 -13.06 0.34
CA ILE A 130 -14.27 -14.04 1.00
C ILE A 130 -15.67 -13.90 0.43
N PHE A 131 -16.26 -15.03 0.06
CA PHE A 131 -17.57 -15.13 -0.56
C PHE A 131 -18.54 -15.93 0.29
N LEU A 132 -19.83 -15.87 -0.04
CA LEU A 132 -20.88 -16.60 0.66
C LEU A 132 -20.93 -18.07 0.24
N ASN A 133 -20.96 -18.34 -1.07
CA ASN A 133 -21.12 -19.69 -1.60
C ASN A 133 -19.84 -20.24 -2.25
N GLN A 134 -18.94 -19.36 -2.67
CA GLN A 134 -17.69 -19.71 -3.32
C GLN A 134 -16.52 -19.86 -2.34
N SER A 135 -15.52 -20.63 -2.76
CA SER A 135 -14.23 -20.67 -2.06
C SER A 135 -13.55 -19.31 -2.08
N PRO A 136 -12.84 -18.91 -1.02
CA PRO A 136 -12.08 -17.68 -1.00
C PRO A 136 -11.06 -17.60 -2.13
N LEU A 137 -10.88 -16.39 -2.68
CA LEU A 137 -9.95 -16.14 -3.77
C LEU A 137 -8.71 -15.39 -3.28
N ALA A 138 -7.53 -15.82 -3.73
CA ALA A 138 -6.29 -15.15 -3.36
C ALA A 138 -6.20 -13.77 -4.02
N ILE A 139 -5.93 -12.76 -3.22
CA ILE A 139 -5.61 -11.40 -3.64
C ILE A 139 -4.10 -11.32 -3.82
N ASN A 140 -3.66 -11.08 -5.06
CA ASN A 140 -2.26 -10.86 -5.40
C ASN A 140 -2.14 -9.65 -6.31
N ALA A 141 -1.55 -8.59 -5.79
CA ALA A 141 -1.27 -7.38 -6.53
C ALA A 141 0.11 -6.85 -6.13
N GLY A 142 0.73 -6.04 -6.97
CA GLY A 142 2.01 -5.46 -6.63
C GLY A 142 2.32 -4.23 -7.46
N ILE A 143 3.18 -3.38 -6.90
CA ILE A 143 3.58 -2.14 -7.51
C ILE A 143 5.03 -1.78 -7.17
N GLY A 144 5.72 -1.17 -8.14
CA GLY A 144 7.01 -0.53 -7.95
C GLY A 144 6.86 0.97 -7.74
N VAL A 145 7.58 1.53 -6.78
CA VAL A 145 7.64 2.96 -6.48
C VAL A 145 9.10 3.38 -6.42
N ASP A 146 9.48 4.42 -7.13
CA ASP A 146 10.85 4.96 -7.07
C ASP A 146 10.94 6.06 -6.02
N ILE A 147 11.76 5.80 -4.99
CA ILE A 147 12.03 6.77 -3.92
C ILE A 147 13.33 7.50 -4.23
N THR A 148 13.30 8.82 -4.29
CA THR A 148 14.47 9.65 -4.58
C THR A 148 14.86 10.50 -3.37
N ALA A 149 16.15 10.81 -3.26
CA ALA A 149 16.62 11.76 -2.26
C ALA A 149 16.35 13.19 -2.73
N VAL A 150 15.87 14.05 -1.82
CA VAL A 150 15.77 15.48 -2.10
C VAL A 150 17.18 16.09 -2.11
N PRO A 151 17.57 16.90 -3.12
CA PRO A 151 18.83 17.62 -3.08
C PRO A 151 18.97 18.46 -1.81
N LEU A 152 20.11 18.35 -1.13
CA LEU A 152 20.40 19.15 0.05
C LEU A 152 20.29 20.65 -0.29
N PRO A 153 19.61 21.47 0.55
CA PRO A 153 19.56 22.90 0.34
C PRO A 153 20.97 23.50 0.23
N PRO A 154 21.23 24.41 -0.74
CA PRO A 154 22.52 25.07 -0.88
C PRO A 154 22.99 25.79 0.41
N SER A 155 22.05 26.17 1.28
CA SER A 155 22.32 26.76 2.59
C SER A 155 23.09 25.84 3.53
N LEU A 156 22.85 24.52 3.49
CA LEU A 156 23.61 23.54 4.27
C LEU A 156 25.06 23.44 3.76
N LEU A 157 25.25 23.47 2.44
CA LEU A 157 26.59 23.51 1.84
C LEU A 157 27.32 24.82 2.20
N MET A 158 26.61 25.94 2.18
CA MET A 158 27.15 27.25 2.59
C MET A 158 27.51 27.27 4.08
N LEU A 159 26.68 26.69 4.96
CA LEU A 159 26.97 26.58 6.39
C LEU A 159 28.24 25.76 6.67
N VAL A 160 28.38 24.59 6.03
CA VAL A 160 29.58 23.76 6.15
C VAL A 160 30.81 24.52 5.65
N SER A 161 30.69 25.22 4.51
CA SER A 161 31.80 26.02 3.98
C SER A 161 32.21 27.17 4.92
N GLY A 162 31.24 27.86 5.53
CA GLY A 162 31.48 28.96 6.46
C GLY A 162 32.15 28.51 7.76
N VAL A 163 31.79 27.33 8.28
CA VAL A 163 32.41 26.74 9.48
C VAL A 163 33.86 26.32 9.21
N VAL A 164 34.14 25.70 8.05
CA VAL A 164 35.51 25.32 7.67
C VAL A 164 36.41 26.54 7.49
N VAL A 165 35.93 27.60 6.83
CA VAL A 165 36.69 28.83 6.62
C VAL A 165 36.95 29.58 7.93
N SER A 166 35.96 29.68 8.82
CA SER A 166 36.11 30.36 10.11
C SER A 166 37.06 29.62 11.06
N LEU A 167 36.99 28.29 11.14
CA LEU A 167 37.92 27.48 11.95
C LEU A 167 39.34 27.45 11.35
N GLY A 168 39.48 27.44 10.03
CA GLY A 168 40.78 27.51 9.34
C GLY A 168 41.45 28.89 9.44
N GLY A 169 40.68 29.97 9.41
CA GLY A 169 41.17 31.34 9.52
C GLY A 169 41.72 31.71 10.91
N ILE A 170 41.15 31.14 11.98
CA ILE A 170 41.59 31.40 13.36
C ILE A 170 42.98 30.79 13.63
N ARG A 171 43.34 29.67 13.00
CA ARG A 171 44.67 29.05 13.13
C ARG A 171 45.80 29.87 12.49
N ARG A 172 45.50 30.75 11.53
CA ARG A 172 46.53 31.50 10.80
C ARG A 172 46.98 32.80 11.48
N ARG A 173 46.32 33.22 12.57
CA ARG A 173 46.64 34.47 13.30
C ARG A 173 47.48 34.29 14.58
N ARG A 174 48.02 33.10 14.83
CA ARG A 174 48.88 32.78 16.00
C ARG A 174 50.30 32.29 15.64
N GLY A 175 50.78 32.60 14.43
CA GLY A 175 52.18 32.41 14.02
C GLY A 175 52.90 33.75 13.94
#